data_AF-A0A317JEH3-F1
#
_entry.id   AF-A0A317JEH3-F1
#
_cell.length_a   1.000
_cell.length_b   1.000
_cell.length_c   1.000
_cell.angle_alpha   90.00
_cell.angle_beta   90.00
_cell.angle_gamma   90.00
#
_symmetry.space_group_name_H-M   'P 1'
#
loop_
_entity.id
_entity.type
_entity.pdbx_description
1 polymer ?
#
loop_
_entity_poly.entity_id
_entity_poly.type
_entity_poly.pdbx_seq_one_letter_code
_entity_poly.pdbx_strand_id
1 'polypeptide(L)'
;MSIPPSNSEPYKKIIVNRVEQNKKSDNSSSPFPADLTYPNPASILVSFFQKFTMHFSFKNKISTKALKQDLLDLKQLFILLSIEDLSHQLEFIQKLSLLWHKIIEDCNPISISLSKGTDFLKKIADFIQIINHFPAKEDHSLGYYLQEHVGEKWVPFPFMELLQELHTDYQRTQDKSYLADWIKILSLIIDELPSSTP
;
A
#
# COMPACT_ATOMS: atom_id res chain seq x y z
N MET A 1 -3.75 27.39 -62.93
CA MET A 1 -5.19 27.13 -62.77
C MET A 1 -5.32 25.65 -62.46
N SER A 2 -5.79 25.17 -61.32
CA SER A 2 -6.53 25.79 -60.21
C SER A 2 -6.30 24.97 -58.95
N ILE A 3 -6.17 25.66 -57.82
CA ILE A 3 -6.14 25.11 -56.45
C ILE A 3 -7.60 24.82 -56.05
N PRO A 4 -7.95 23.61 -55.59
CA PRO A 4 -9.23 23.39 -54.90
C PRO A 4 -9.14 23.84 -53.43
N PRO A 5 -10.25 24.31 -52.85
CA PRO A 5 -10.25 25.25 -51.74
C PRO A 5 -10.03 24.60 -50.38
N SER A 6 -9.35 25.39 -49.54
CA SER A 6 -9.42 25.40 -48.08
C SER A 6 -10.86 25.42 -47.58
N ASN A 7 -11.21 24.58 -46.61
CA ASN A 7 -11.95 25.06 -45.44
C ASN A 7 -11.87 24.09 -44.24
N SER A 8 -11.25 24.61 -43.18
CA SER A 8 -11.60 24.50 -41.75
C SER A 8 -12.10 23.16 -41.17
N GLU A 9 -11.30 22.62 -40.24
CA GLU A 9 -11.73 21.78 -39.11
C GLU A 9 -12.75 22.52 -38.17
N PRO A 10 -13.05 22.04 -36.95
CA PRO A 10 -13.38 20.71 -36.42
C PRO A 10 -14.68 20.80 -35.57
N TYR A 11 -15.22 19.65 -35.13
CA TYR A 11 -16.30 19.50 -34.12
C TYR A 11 -17.75 19.77 -34.57
N LYS A 12 -18.52 18.67 -34.64
CA LYS A 12 -19.99 18.68 -34.59
C LYS A 12 -20.43 19.29 -33.25
N LYS A 13 -21.14 20.42 -33.32
CA LYS A 13 -21.84 21.07 -32.21
C LYS A 13 -22.87 20.10 -31.61
N ILE A 14 -22.57 19.49 -30.46
CA ILE A 14 -23.55 18.71 -29.71
C ILE A 14 -24.57 19.69 -29.14
N ILE A 15 -25.79 19.66 -29.67
CA ILE A 15 -26.92 20.40 -29.12
C ILE A 15 -27.45 19.55 -27.96
N VAL A 16 -27.15 19.96 -26.74
CA VAL A 16 -27.77 19.38 -25.54
C VAL A 16 -29.13 20.05 -25.36
N ASN A 17 -30.21 19.35 -25.72
CA ASN A 17 -31.55 19.80 -25.39
C ASN A 17 -31.74 19.69 -23.86
N ARG A 18 -31.92 20.85 -23.23
CA ARG A 18 -32.27 20.98 -21.82
C ARG A 18 -33.68 20.43 -21.63
N VAL A 19 -33.82 19.30 -20.97
CA VAL A 19 -35.14 18.77 -20.60
C VAL A 19 -35.62 19.50 -19.36
N GLU A 20 -36.60 20.37 -19.55
CA GLU A 20 -37.35 21.03 -18.50
C GLU A 20 -38.17 20.02 -17.69
N GLN A 21 -38.16 20.19 -16.37
CA GLN A 21 -39.03 19.49 -15.45
C GLN A 21 -40.49 19.90 -15.71
N ASN A 22 -41.42 18.95 -15.91
CA ASN A 22 -42.83 19.12 -15.52
C ASN A 22 -43.60 17.79 -15.33
N LYS A 23 -43.97 17.56 -14.06
CA LYS A 23 -45.17 16.94 -13.47
C LYS A 23 -46.11 15.98 -14.26
N LYS A 24 -46.27 14.80 -13.64
CA LYS A 24 -47.51 14.04 -13.26
C LYS A 24 -48.56 13.66 -14.31
N SER A 25 -48.79 12.35 -14.48
CA SER A 25 -50.09 11.67 -14.20
C SER A 25 -49.99 10.13 -14.29
N ASP A 26 -50.93 9.46 -13.61
CA ASP A 26 -50.97 8.10 -13.07
C ASP A 26 -51.08 6.86 -14.01
N ASN A 27 -50.64 5.72 -13.44
CA ASN A 27 -51.14 4.33 -13.49
C ASN A 27 -51.34 3.58 -14.83
N SER A 28 -50.54 2.52 -15.08
CA SER A 28 -50.89 1.12 -14.72
C SER A 28 -49.95 0.04 -15.32
N SER A 29 -49.53 -0.86 -14.42
CA SER A 29 -49.16 -2.29 -14.57
C SER A 29 -48.03 -2.76 -15.50
N SER A 30 -46.90 -3.19 -14.89
CA SER A 30 -46.20 -4.46 -15.18
C SER A 30 -45.25 -4.79 -14.00
N PRO A 31 -44.96 -6.08 -13.69
CA PRO A 31 -44.56 -6.53 -12.37
C PRO A 31 -43.04 -6.60 -12.22
N PHE A 32 -42.50 -5.93 -11.21
CA PHE A 32 -41.19 -6.24 -10.65
C PHE A 32 -41.33 -6.30 -9.13
N PRO A 33 -40.71 -7.30 -8.46
CA PRO A 33 -40.74 -7.34 -7.01
C PRO A 33 -40.03 -6.10 -6.47
N ALA A 34 -40.78 -5.27 -5.76
CA ALA A 34 -40.23 -4.23 -4.93
C ALA A 34 -39.58 -4.91 -3.73
N ASP A 35 -38.28 -5.12 -3.80
CA ASP A 35 -37.47 -5.28 -2.60
C ASP A 35 -36.14 -4.54 -2.80
N LEU A 36 -36.23 -3.21 -2.84
CA LEU A 36 -35.08 -2.36 -2.58
C LEU A 36 -34.94 -2.25 -1.06
N THR A 37 -34.51 -3.36 -0.45
CA THR A 37 -33.85 -3.29 0.85
C THR A 37 -32.54 -2.54 0.60
N TYR A 38 -32.55 -1.23 0.83
CA TYR A 38 -31.32 -0.46 0.84
C TYR A 38 -30.38 -1.11 1.85
N PRO A 39 -29.18 -1.58 1.45
CA PRO A 39 -28.23 -2.07 2.42
C PRO A 39 -27.91 -0.89 3.33
N ASN A 40 -28.21 -1.06 4.61
CA ASN A 40 -27.86 -0.12 5.66
C ASN A 40 -26.39 0.31 5.42
N PRO A 41 -26.04 1.60 5.33
CA PRO A 41 -24.64 1.99 5.11
C PRO A 41 -23.70 1.42 6.18
N ALA A 42 -24.24 1.04 7.33
CA ALA A 42 -23.55 0.26 8.35
C ALA A 42 -23.18 -1.17 7.89
N SER A 43 -23.93 -1.86 7.03
CA SER A 43 -23.57 -3.20 6.53
C SER A 43 -22.49 -3.18 5.45
N ILE A 44 -22.38 -2.09 4.69
CA ILE A 44 -21.24 -1.84 3.81
C ILE A 44 -20.01 -1.62 4.70
N LEU A 45 -20.08 -0.71 5.68
CA LEU A 45 -18.96 -0.49 6.60
C LEU A 45 -18.61 -1.74 7.43
N VAL A 46 -19.58 -2.50 7.92
CA VAL A 46 -19.35 -3.72 8.71
C VAL A 46 -18.71 -4.83 7.89
N SER A 47 -18.96 -4.94 6.59
CA SER A 47 -18.27 -5.92 5.73
C SER A 47 -16.84 -5.50 5.34
N PHE A 48 -16.55 -4.20 5.31
CA PHE A 48 -15.17 -3.70 5.26
C PHE A 48 -14.43 -3.92 6.59
N PHE A 49 -15.09 -3.69 7.74
CA PHE A 49 -14.48 -3.86 9.06
C PHE A 49 -14.44 -5.31 9.57
N GLN A 50 -15.30 -6.22 9.10
CA GLN A 50 -15.27 -7.63 9.49
C GLN A 50 -14.02 -8.37 8.98
N LYS A 51 -13.42 -7.90 7.88
CA LYS A 51 -12.09 -8.39 7.44
C LYS A 51 -10.95 -7.70 8.16
N PHE A 52 -11.13 -6.44 8.57
CA PHE A 52 -10.12 -5.69 9.31
C PHE A 52 -9.99 -6.14 10.78
N THR A 53 -11.08 -6.54 11.45
CA THR A 53 -11.07 -6.84 12.89
C THR A 53 -10.69 -8.27 13.27
N MET A 54 -10.62 -9.22 12.33
CA MET A 54 -10.13 -10.58 12.62
C MET A 54 -8.61 -10.65 12.91
N HIS A 55 -7.84 -9.62 12.52
CA HIS A 55 -6.41 -9.54 12.80
C HIS A 55 -6.03 -8.61 13.95
N PHE A 56 -7.00 -7.86 14.52
CA PHE A 56 -6.81 -7.11 15.77
C PHE A 56 -6.81 -8.06 17.00
N SER A 57 -5.88 -8.99 17.02
CA SER A 57 -5.50 -9.67 18.25
C SER A 57 -4.56 -8.71 18.99
N PHE A 58 -5.08 -7.97 19.97
CA PHE A 58 -4.27 -7.29 20.98
C PHE A 58 -3.44 -8.35 21.75
N LYS A 59 -2.37 -8.85 21.13
CA LYS A 59 -1.41 -9.75 21.74
C LYS A 59 -0.40 -8.90 22.49
N ASN A 60 -0.62 -8.76 23.79
CA ASN A 60 0.27 -8.07 24.73
C ASN A 60 1.64 -8.76 24.94
N LYS A 61 2.11 -9.61 24.02
CA LYS A 61 3.44 -10.22 24.07
C LYS A 61 3.94 -10.48 22.65
N ILE A 62 4.82 -9.61 22.18
CA ILE A 62 5.53 -9.78 20.91
C ILE A 62 6.33 -11.08 21.01
N SER A 63 6.12 -11.98 20.06
CA SER A 63 6.98 -13.13 19.89
C SER A 63 8.24 -12.67 19.15
N THR A 64 9.37 -12.56 19.85
CA THR A 64 10.66 -12.18 19.24
C THR A 64 11.03 -13.10 18.07
N LYS A 65 10.63 -14.38 18.15
CA LYS A 65 10.79 -15.35 17.06
C LYS A 65 9.93 -15.00 15.84
N ALA A 66 8.68 -14.54 16.04
CA ALA A 66 7.81 -14.12 14.95
C ALA A 66 8.36 -12.84 14.29
N LEU A 67 8.71 -11.83 15.08
CA LEU A 67 9.32 -10.60 14.58
C LEU A 67 10.62 -10.87 13.80
N LYS A 68 11.47 -11.78 14.31
CA LYS A 68 12.69 -12.18 13.59
C LYS A 68 12.37 -12.79 12.22
N GLN A 69 11.34 -13.64 12.13
CA GLN A 69 10.92 -14.21 10.87
C GLN A 69 10.38 -13.14 9.92
N ASP A 70 9.57 -12.21 10.42
CA ASP A 70 8.99 -11.15 9.60
C ASP A 70 10.07 -10.21 9.04
N LEU A 71 11.10 -9.89 9.83
CA LEU A 71 12.26 -9.12 9.36
C LEU A 71 13.09 -9.90 8.33
N LEU A 72 13.24 -11.22 8.48
CA LEU A 72 13.89 -12.08 7.49
C LEU A 72 13.12 -12.12 6.18
N ASP A 73 11.79 -12.25 6.25
CA ASP A 73 10.92 -12.25 5.08
C ASP A 73 10.98 -10.89 4.36
N LEU A 74 11.05 -9.78 5.11
CA LEU A 74 11.18 -8.43 4.55
C LEU A 74 12.52 -8.27 3.83
N LYS A 75 13.60 -8.73 4.47
CA LYS A 75 14.93 -8.75 3.85
C LYS A 75 14.92 -9.55 2.54
N GLN A 76 14.24 -10.70 2.51
CA GLN A 76 14.13 -11.51 1.30
C GLN A 76 13.36 -10.77 0.19
N LEU A 77 12.28 -10.06 0.51
CA LEU A 77 11.56 -9.26 -0.49
C LEU A 77 12.44 -8.16 -1.09
N PHE A 78 13.27 -7.48 -0.29
CA PHE A 78 14.23 -6.51 -0.82
C PHE A 78 15.33 -7.14 -1.67
N ILE A 79 15.82 -8.32 -1.30
CA ILE A 79 16.76 -9.08 -2.13
C ILE A 79 16.12 -9.46 -3.46
N LEU A 80 14.87 -9.94 -3.45
CA LEU A 80 14.15 -10.27 -4.68
C LEU A 80 14.00 -9.05 -5.59
N LEU A 81 13.59 -7.90 -5.02
CA LEU A 81 13.51 -6.65 -5.76
C LEU A 81 14.86 -6.19 -6.31
N SER A 82 15.97 -6.50 -5.63
CA SER A 82 17.31 -6.17 -6.15
C SER A 82 17.72 -7.05 -7.34
N ILE A 83 17.19 -8.28 -7.44
CA ILE A 83 17.53 -9.25 -8.48
C ILE A 83 16.63 -9.08 -9.71
N GLU A 84 15.32 -8.88 -9.50
CA GLU A 84 14.32 -8.78 -10.56
C GLU A 84 13.41 -7.57 -10.35
N ASP A 85 12.99 -6.92 -11.44
CA ASP A 85 12.03 -5.82 -11.37
C ASP A 85 10.61 -6.34 -11.14
N LEU A 86 10.23 -6.43 -9.87
CA LEU A 86 8.90 -6.86 -9.42
C LEU A 86 7.95 -5.67 -9.14
N SER A 87 8.37 -4.44 -9.51
CA SER A 87 7.66 -3.19 -9.18
C SER A 87 6.22 -3.10 -9.73
N HIS A 88 5.92 -3.85 -10.79
CA HIS A 88 4.60 -3.88 -11.43
C HIS A 88 3.78 -5.12 -11.04
N GLN A 89 4.35 -6.03 -10.24
CA GLN A 89 3.68 -7.26 -9.85
C GLN A 89 2.80 -7.03 -8.62
N LEU A 90 1.49 -7.03 -8.81
CA LEU A 90 0.52 -6.80 -7.73
C LEU A 90 0.73 -7.74 -6.54
N GLU A 91 1.01 -9.02 -6.79
CA GLU A 91 1.23 -10.02 -5.74
C GLU A 91 2.44 -9.68 -4.86
N PHE A 92 3.54 -9.21 -5.47
CA PHE A 92 4.74 -8.79 -4.77
C PHE A 92 4.45 -7.58 -3.89
N ILE A 93 3.80 -6.55 -4.45
CA ILE A 93 3.49 -5.30 -3.76
C ILE A 93 2.56 -5.57 -2.57
N GLN A 94 1.52 -6.38 -2.77
CA GLN A 94 0.61 -6.74 -1.68
C GLN A 94 1.32 -7.53 -0.57
N LYS A 95 2.19 -8.48 -0.94
CA LYS A 95 3.00 -9.21 0.04
C LYS A 95 3.91 -8.27 0.84
N LEU A 96 4.56 -7.31 0.17
CA LEU A 96 5.42 -6.31 0.81
C LEU A 96 4.62 -5.42 1.77
N SER A 97 3.51 -4.85 1.32
CA SER A 97 2.68 -3.95 2.13
C SER A 97 2.05 -4.66 3.33
N LEU A 98 1.57 -5.90 3.16
CA LEU A 98 1.04 -6.72 4.26
C LEU A 98 2.11 -7.01 5.33
N LEU A 99 3.30 -7.39 4.89
CA LEU A 99 4.41 -7.66 5.80
C LEU A 99 4.86 -6.39 6.52
N TRP A 100 4.91 -5.27 5.82
CA TRP A 100 5.25 -3.97 6.38
C TRP A 100 4.28 -3.57 7.50
N HIS A 101 2.97 -3.70 7.26
CA HIS A 101 1.96 -3.47 8.29
C HIS A 101 2.15 -4.35 9.50
N LYS A 102 2.34 -5.65 9.29
CA LYS A 102 2.55 -6.61 10.37
C LYS A 102 3.75 -6.21 11.25
N ILE A 103 4.86 -5.83 10.62
CA ILE A 103 6.06 -5.36 11.34
C ILE A 103 5.76 -4.08 12.13
N ILE A 104 5.05 -3.12 11.54
CA ILE A 104 4.65 -1.89 12.23
C ILE A 104 3.75 -2.21 13.42
N GLU A 105 2.72 -3.05 13.25
CA GLU A 105 1.81 -3.46 14.32
C GLU A 105 2.53 -4.16 15.47
N ASP A 106 3.41 -5.09 15.16
CA ASP A 106 4.23 -5.79 16.16
C ASP A 106 5.19 -4.83 16.87
N CYS A 107 5.62 -3.75 16.21
CA CYS A 107 6.50 -2.72 16.79
C CYS A 107 5.74 -1.55 17.45
N ASN A 108 4.45 -1.35 17.17
CA ASN A 108 3.65 -0.24 17.70
C ASN A 108 3.53 -0.24 19.25
N PRO A 109 3.26 -1.37 19.94
CA PRO A 109 3.18 -1.41 21.40
C PRO A 109 4.53 -1.17 22.11
N ILE A 110 5.63 -1.12 21.35
CA ILE A 110 7.00 -0.88 21.85
C ILE A 110 7.24 0.62 22.09
N SER A 111 6.57 1.51 21.33
CA SER A 111 6.70 2.95 21.48
C SER A 111 6.17 3.48 22.83
N ILE A 112 5.26 2.74 23.48
CA ILE A 112 4.59 3.17 24.72
C ILE A 112 5.14 2.48 25.98
N SER A 113 5.72 1.27 25.88
CA SER A 113 6.04 0.45 27.07
C SER A 113 7.52 0.25 27.41
N LEU A 114 8.48 0.66 26.58
CA LEU A 114 9.90 0.31 26.78
C LEU A 114 10.85 1.50 26.69
N SER A 115 10.57 2.56 27.46
CA SER A 115 11.56 3.57 27.85
C SER A 115 12.72 3.03 28.72
N LYS A 116 12.91 1.70 28.80
CA LYS A 116 13.93 1.04 29.62
C LYS A 116 14.65 -0.18 29.04
N GLY A 117 14.48 -0.57 27.77
CA GLY A 117 15.31 -1.67 27.29
C GLY A 117 15.07 -2.13 25.88
N THR A 118 16.06 -1.84 25.03
CA THR A 118 16.78 -2.77 24.14
C THR A 118 17.21 -2.02 22.87
N ASP A 119 18.53 -1.93 22.64
CA ASP A 119 19.10 -1.14 21.53
C ASP A 119 18.58 -1.59 20.15
N PHE A 120 18.21 -2.87 19.99
CA PHE A 120 17.68 -3.39 18.74
C PHE A 120 16.29 -2.82 18.40
N LEU A 121 15.43 -2.53 19.39
CA LEU A 121 14.10 -1.96 19.13
C LEU A 121 14.21 -0.53 18.62
N LYS A 122 15.18 0.22 19.13
CA LYS A 122 15.51 1.55 18.60
C LYS A 122 15.96 1.45 17.13
N LYS A 123 16.84 0.49 16.81
CA LYS A 123 17.29 0.28 15.41
C LYS A 123 16.14 -0.08 14.47
N ILE A 124 15.18 -0.90 14.93
CA ILE A 124 13.98 -1.20 14.14
C ILE A 124 13.14 0.06 13.94
N ALA A 125 12.93 0.85 14.98
CA ALA A 125 12.19 2.12 14.87
C ALA A 125 12.89 3.09 13.90
N ASP A 126 14.21 3.24 14.00
CA ASP A 126 15.01 4.07 13.10
C ASP A 126 14.89 3.56 11.65
N PHE A 127 14.92 2.24 11.44
CA PHE A 127 14.71 1.63 10.11
C PHE A 127 13.31 1.89 9.55
N ILE A 128 12.26 1.77 10.38
CA ILE A 128 10.88 2.10 10.00
C ILE A 128 10.79 3.57 9.58
N GLN A 129 11.44 4.48 10.31
CA GLN A 129 11.48 5.90 9.96
C GLN A 129 12.15 6.15 8.60
N ILE A 130 13.24 5.44 8.28
CA ILE A 130 13.93 5.54 6.99
C ILE A 130 12.97 5.19 5.83
N ILE A 131 12.31 4.04 5.90
CA ILE A 131 11.36 3.60 4.86
C ILE A 131 10.16 4.54 4.79
N ASN A 132 9.64 4.96 5.95
CA ASN A 132 8.46 5.82 6.00
C ASN A 132 8.67 7.22 5.43
N HIS A 133 9.92 7.66 5.28
CA HIS A 133 10.26 8.97 4.75
C HIS A 133 11.07 8.89 3.46
N PHE A 134 11.08 7.74 2.79
CA PHE A 134 11.69 7.57 1.47
C PHE A 134 10.66 7.78 0.36
N PRO A 135 10.93 8.57 -0.69
CA PRO A 135 12.05 9.49 -0.84
C PRO A 135 11.89 10.67 0.13
N ALA A 136 13.01 11.27 0.53
CA ALA A 136 12.96 12.40 1.45
C ALA A 136 12.28 13.60 0.79
N LYS A 137 11.36 14.24 1.53
CA LYS A 137 10.65 15.49 1.14
C LYS A 137 9.60 15.34 0.03
N GLU A 138 9.13 14.12 -0.23
CA GLU A 138 7.97 13.89 -1.11
C GLU A 138 6.66 13.90 -0.31
N ASP A 139 5.56 14.31 -0.96
CA ASP A 139 4.22 14.33 -0.35
C ASP A 139 3.71 12.92 -0.03
N HIS A 140 4.06 11.94 -0.87
CA HIS A 140 3.71 10.53 -0.71
C HIS A 140 4.97 9.67 -0.71
N SER A 141 5.35 9.20 0.47
CA SER A 141 6.49 8.32 0.66
C SER A 141 6.14 6.85 0.38
N LEU A 142 7.17 6.02 0.29
CA LEU A 142 7.06 4.57 0.28
C LEU A 142 6.29 4.07 1.50
N GLY A 143 6.54 4.62 2.69
CA GLY A 143 5.74 4.28 3.87
C GLY A 143 4.26 4.61 3.73
N TYR A 144 3.94 5.78 3.16
CA TYR A 144 2.55 6.15 2.87
C TYR A 144 1.89 5.10 1.97
N TYR A 145 2.54 4.71 0.87
CA TYR A 145 1.96 3.73 -0.04
C TYR A 145 1.87 2.31 0.53
N LEU A 146 2.88 1.89 1.30
CA LEU A 146 2.88 0.63 2.03
C LEU A 146 1.75 0.57 3.06
N GLN A 147 1.34 1.73 3.61
CA GLN A 147 0.27 1.85 4.59
C GLN A 147 -1.13 1.95 3.95
N GLU A 148 -1.30 2.77 2.92
CA GLU A 148 -2.63 3.04 2.37
C GLU A 148 -3.16 1.94 1.43
N HIS A 149 -2.28 1.16 0.80
CA HIS A 149 -2.69 0.23 -0.27
C HIS A 149 -2.68 -1.24 0.12
N VAL A 150 -2.70 -1.56 1.42
CA VAL A 150 -2.84 -2.95 1.86
C VAL A 150 -4.23 -3.49 1.58
N GLY A 151 -4.28 -4.64 0.91
CA GLY A 151 -5.53 -5.33 0.57
C GLY A 151 -6.25 -4.76 -0.65
N GLU A 152 -5.73 -3.69 -1.23
CA GLU A 152 -6.26 -3.10 -2.45
C GLU A 152 -5.99 -4.00 -3.67
N LYS A 153 -6.96 -4.06 -4.59
CA LYS A 153 -6.83 -4.84 -5.84
C LYS A 153 -6.08 -4.09 -6.94
N TRP A 154 -5.64 -2.88 -6.65
CA TRP A 154 -4.96 -1.98 -7.57
C TRP A 154 -3.87 -1.25 -6.82
N VAL A 155 -2.85 -0.79 -7.54
CA VAL A 155 -1.70 -0.08 -6.99
C VAL A 155 -1.50 1.21 -7.79
N PRO A 156 -1.32 2.37 -7.13
CA PRO A 156 -1.04 3.61 -7.83
C PRO A 156 0.28 3.54 -8.61
N PHE A 157 0.30 4.19 -9.77
CA PHE A 157 1.51 4.30 -10.58
C PHE A 157 2.73 4.85 -9.82
N PRO A 158 2.60 5.92 -8.99
CA PRO A 158 3.74 6.41 -8.22
C PRO A 158 4.33 5.38 -7.25
N PHE A 159 3.53 4.46 -6.70
CA PHE A 159 4.05 3.41 -5.84
C PHE A 159 4.91 2.41 -6.65
N MET A 160 4.45 2.04 -7.85
CA MET A 160 5.22 1.19 -8.75
C MET A 160 6.53 1.87 -9.17
N GLU A 161 6.48 3.17 -9.50
CA GLU A 161 7.68 3.96 -9.83
C GLU A 161 8.71 3.96 -8.70
N LEU A 162 8.30 4.17 -7.45
CA LEU A 162 9.22 4.13 -6.31
C LEU A 162 9.95 2.78 -6.18
N LEU A 163 9.23 1.67 -6.37
CA LEU A 163 9.83 0.33 -6.32
C LEU A 163 10.76 0.09 -7.51
N GLN A 164 10.37 0.59 -8.69
CA GLN A 164 11.20 0.50 -9.89
C GLN A 164 12.48 1.34 -9.78
N GLU A 165 12.39 2.53 -9.18
CA GLU A 165 13.54 3.38 -8.91
C GLU A 165 14.52 2.70 -7.95
N LEU A 166 14.02 2.06 -6.90
CA LEU A 166 14.84 1.27 -5.98
C LEU A 166 15.57 0.13 -6.70
N HIS A 167 14.87 -0.62 -7.55
CA HIS A 167 15.49 -1.66 -8.38
C HIS A 167 16.56 -1.08 -9.31
N THR A 168 16.22 -0.01 -10.04
CA THR A 168 17.10 0.63 -11.02
C THR A 168 18.35 1.22 -10.36
N ASP A 169 18.19 1.84 -9.18
CA ASP A 169 19.32 2.36 -8.41
C ASP A 169 20.26 1.25 -7.93
N TYR A 170 19.70 0.11 -7.51
CA TYR A 170 20.48 -1.09 -7.19
C TYR A 170 21.25 -1.62 -8.40
N GLN A 171 20.61 -1.76 -9.56
CA GLN A 171 21.29 -2.21 -10.78
C GLN A 171 22.43 -1.27 -11.18
N ARG A 172 22.27 0.04 -10.95
CA ARG A 172 23.27 1.06 -11.30
C ARG A 172 24.43 1.14 -10.31
N THR A 173 24.15 1.07 -9.00
CA THR A 173 25.13 1.42 -7.94
C THR A 173 25.47 0.27 -7.00
N GLN A 174 24.74 -0.85 -7.11
CA GLN A 174 24.93 -2.10 -6.36
C GLN A 174 25.01 -1.84 -4.85
N ASP A 175 26.19 -2.05 -4.25
CA ASP A 175 26.43 -1.95 -2.81
C ASP A 175 26.23 -0.55 -2.22
N LYS A 176 26.06 0.48 -3.06
CA LYS A 176 25.83 1.87 -2.64
C LYS A 176 24.37 2.31 -2.77
N SER A 177 23.49 1.41 -3.19
CA SER A 177 22.06 1.72 -3.36
C SER A 177 21.31 1.70 -2.04
N TYR A 178 20.15 2.35 -2.02
CA TYR A 178 19.25 2.32 -0.87
C TYR A 178 18.85 0.89 -0.49
N LEU A 179 18.52 0.04 -1.47
CA LEU A 179 18.18 -1.36 -1.22
C LEU A 179 19.33 -2.12 -0.56
N ALA A 180 20.56 -1.95 -1.04
CA ALA A 180 21.73 -2.61 -0.45
C ALA A 180 21.92 -2.19 1.01
N ASP A 181 21.77 -0.90 1.31
CA ASP A 181 21.90 -0.39 2.67
C ASP A 181 20.76 -0.86 3.59
N TRP A 182 19.52 -0.93 3.10
CA TRP A 182 18.40 -1.47 3.86
C TRP A 182 18.59 -2.96 4.17
N ILE A 183 19.07 -3.75 3.21
CA ILE A 183 19.39 -5.17 3.42
C ILE A 183 20.49 -5.35 4.47
N LYS A 184 21.52 -4.49 4.46
CA LYS A 184 22.58 -4.49 5.49
C LYS A 184 22.01 -4.13 6.86
N ILE A 185 21.23 -3.07 6.97
CA ILE A 185 20.60 -2.64 8.23
C ILE A 185 19.73 -3.76 8.81
N LEU A 186 18.87 -4.38 7.99
CA LEU A 186 18.06 -5.51 8.41
C LEU A 186 18.90 -6.69 8.90
N SER A 187 20.01 -7.00 8.22
CA SER A 187 20.92 -8.07 8.65
C SER A 187 21.49 -7.80 10.05
N LEU A 188 21.97 -6.58 10.29
CA LEU A 188 22.49 -6.17 11.60
C LEU A 188 21.42 -6.28 12.70
N ILE A 189 20.19 -5.83 12.42
CA ILE A 189 19.08 -5.93 13.36
C ILE A 189 18.77 -7.41 13.67
N ILE A 190 18.66 -8.26 12.65
CA ILE A 190 18.30 -9.68 12.78
C ILE A 190 19.35 -10.48 13.57
N ASP A 191 20.63 -10.15 13.38
CA ASP A 191 21.76 -10.80 14.07
C ASP A 191 21.80 -10.42 15.56
N GLU A 192 21.38 -9.20 15.90
CA GLU A 192 21.28 -8.71 17.28
C GLU A 192 20.01 -9.16 18.01
N LEU A 193 19.01 -9.69 17.30
CA LEU A 193 17.77 -10.16 17.93
C LEU A 193 18.06 -11.36 18.84
N PRO A 194 17.66 -11.31 20.13
CA PRO A 194 17.86 -12.41 21.05
C PRO A 194 17.11 -13.63 20.54
N SER A 195 17.85 -14.71 20.31
CA SER A 195 17.28 -16.03 20.05
C SER A 195 16.56 -16.43 21.33
N SER A 196 15.23 -16.41 21.35
CA SER A 196 14.46 -16.83 22.52
C SER A 196 14.94 -18.23 22.95
N THR A 197 15.67 -18.32 24.06
CA THR A 197 15.97 -19.59 24.70
C THR A 197 14.65 -20.21 25.15
N PRO A 198 14.40 -21.50 24.85
CA PRO A 198 13.18 -22.19 25.25
C PRO A 198 13.01 -22.24 26.78
#